data_AF-A0A1G4BCK0-F1
#
_entry.id   AF-A0A1G4BCK0-F1
#
_cell.length_a   1.000
_cell.length_b   1.000
_cell.length_c   1.000
_cell.angle_alpha   90.00
_cell.angle_beta   90.00
_cell.angle_gamma   90.00
#
_symmetry.space_group_name_H-M   'P 1'
#
loop_
_entity.id
_entity.type
_entity.pdbx_description
1 polymer ?
#
loop_
_entity_poly.entity_id
_entity_poly.type
_entity_poly.pdbx_seq_one_letter_code
_entity_poly.pdbx_strand_id
1 'polypeptide(L)'
;MPFTIPGGTHVAVVDPTGGGKSTLVSFLLRLLDPTMGTVTLDGVPMVDVPLHVLRSHRVAVPHDAASFPKSTVREVTNPQGNHSRDEIFRVLSDLDRLAGLHNQAPLVLDELADEQVAPGTGRAQLLALASITLQKPRKESTY
;
A
#
# COMPACT_ATOMS: atom_id res chain seq x y z
N MET A 1 6.33 -0.32 26.34
CA MET A 1 4.95 0.04 26.76
C MET A 1 4.00 -0.59 25.75
N PRO A 2 3.02 -1.40 26.16
CA PRO A 2 2.05 -1.99 25.23
C PRO A 2 1.06 -0.93 24.75
N PHE A 3 0.58 -1.05 23.52
CA PHE A 3 -0.51 -0.26 22.98
C PHE A 3 -1.42 -1.16 22.13
N THR A 4 -2.69 -0.76 22.00
CA THR A 4 -3.71 -1.50 21.26
C THR A 4 -4.36 -0.57 20.25
N ILE A 5 -4.53 -1.02 19.02
CA ILE A 5 -5.23 -0.29 17.96
C ILE A 5 -6.58 -1.00 17.74
N PRO A 6 -7.72 -0.36 18.07
CA PRO A 6 -9.02 -0.96 17.78
C PRO A 6 -9.27 -1.07 16.27
N GLY A 7 -9.96 -2.12 15.85
CA GLY A 7 -10.37 -2.29 14.46
C GLY A 7 -11.21 -1.11 13.95
N GLY A 8 -11.00 -0.71 12.69
CA GLY A 8 -11.72 0.41 12.06
C GLY A 8 -11.22 1.81 12.45
N THR A 9 -10.18 1.91 13.26
CA THR A 9 -9.58 3.20 13.64
C THR A 9 -8.47 3.61 12.67
N HIS A 10 -8.25 4.93 12.56
CA HIS A 10 -7.12 5.51 11.85
C HIS A 10 -6.12 6.03 12.89
N VAL A 11 -4.88 5.55 12.82
CA VAL A 11 -3.82 5.93 13.77
C VAL A 11 -2.66 6.54 13.02
N ALA A 12 -2.22 7.71 13.47
CA ALA A 12 -0.98 8.34 13.01
C ALA A 12 0.12 8.09 14.03
N VAL A 13 1.27 7.62 13.57
CA VAL A 13 2.47 7.43 14.40
C VAL A 13 3.45 8.55 14.11
N VAL A 14 3.74 9.39 15.10
CA VAL A 14 4.60 10.56 14.99
C VAL A 14 5.79 10.42 15.92
N ASP A 15 7.00 10.50 15.37
CA ASP A 15 8.26 10.42 16.11
C ASP A 15 9.35 11.18 15.34
N PRO A 16 10.45 11.59 15.99
CA PRO A 16 11.66 12.03 15.31
C PRO A 16 12.19 10.95 14.33
N THR A 17 12.96 11.36 13.32
CA THR A 17 13.68 10.43 12.44
C THR A 17 14.55 9.49 13.28
N GLY A 18 14.50 8.19 13.02
CA GLY A 18 15.19 7.17 13.82
C GLY A 18 14.42 6.64 15.05
N GLY A 19 13.26 7.21 15.39
CA GLY A 19 12.44 6.75 16.54
C GLY A 19 11.78 5.37 16.39
N GLY A 20 12.02 4.64 15.29
CA GLY A 20 11.54 3.27 15.12
C GLY A 20 10.20 3.12 14.39
N LYS A 21 9.61 4.18 13.84
CA LYS A 21 8.37 4.13 13.01
C LYS A 21 8.45 3.08 11.90
N SER A 22 9.53 3.08 11.12
CA SER A 22 9.73 2.12 10.05
C SER A 22 9.85 0.69 10.60
N THR A 23 10.49 0.50 11.76
CA THR A 23 10.55 -0.79 12.46
C THR A 23 9.17 -1.26 12.90
N LEU A 24 8.34 -0.36 13.45
CA LEU A 24 6.96 -0.65 13.81
C LEU A 24 6.14 -1.07 12.59
N VAL A 25 6.24 -0.32 11.48
CA VAL A 25 5.58 -0.69 10.22
C VAL A 25 6.07 -2.05 9.72
N SER A 26 7.37 -2.35 9.80
CA SER A 26 7.92 -3.67 9.44
C SER A 26 7.35 -4.81 10.28
N PHE A 27 7.17 -4.61 11.60
CA PHE A 27 6.48 -5.60 12.45
C PHE A 27 5.00 -5.76 12.05
N LEU A 28 4.31 -4.66 11.80
CA LEU A 28 2.91 -4.67 11.34
C LEU A 28 2.76 -5.29 9.94
N LEU A 29 3.79 -5.32 9.11
CA LEU A 29 3.77 -5.98 7.80
C LEU A 29 4.34 -7.40 7.83
N ARG A 30 4.76 -7.88 9.01
CA ARG A 30 5.45 -9.17 9.19
C ARG A 30 6.69 -9.29 8.27
N LEU A 31 7.39 -8.17 8.09
CA LEU A 31 8.70 -8.10 7.44
C LEU A 31 9.83 -8.37 8.43
N LEU A 32 9.58 -8.12 9.72
CA LEU A 32 10.46 -8.44 10.83
C LEU A 32 9.65 -9.13 11.94
N ASP A 33 10.36 -9.95 12.72
CA ASP A 33 9.83 -10.55 13.93
C ASP A 33 10.38 -9.83 15.16
N PRO A 34 9.53 -9.52 16.15
CA PRO A 34 10.00 -8.86 17.36
C PRO A 34 10.95 -9.79 18.12
N THR A 35 12.14 -9.30 18.46
CA THR A 35 13.09 -10.05 19.31
C THR A 35 12.59 -10.16 20.75
N MET A 36 11.77 -9.20 21.19
CA MET A 36 11.14 -9.17 22.50
C MET A 36 9.70 -8.67 22.41
N GLY A 37 8.82 -9.25 23.21
CA GLY A 37 7.39 -8.94 23.22
C GLY A 37 6.62 -9.67 22.11
N THR A 38 5.35 -9.31 21.95
CA THR A 38 4.44 -9.98 21.01
C THR A 38 3.56 -8.96 20.30
N VAL A 39 3.33 -9.17 19.01
CA VAL A 39 2.31 -8.44 18.24
C VAL A 39 1.17 -9.40 17.95
N THR A 40 -0.04 -9.03 18.36
CA THR A 40 -1.24 -9.83 18.15
C THR A 40 -2.21 -9.13 17.19
N LEU A 41 -2.93 -9.91 16.39
CA LEU A 41 -4.09 -9.48 15.60
C LEU A 41 -5.29 -10.26 16.12
N ASP A 42 -6.33 -9.56 16.59
CA ASP A 42 -7.54 -10.17 17.17
C ASP A 42 -7.22 -11.21 18.27
N GLY A 43 -6.19 -10.93 19.07
CA GLY A 43 -5.72 -11.81 20.14
C GLY A 43 -4.81 -12.95 19.69
N VAL A 44 -4.66 -13.20 18.39
CA VAL A 44 -3.78 -14.23 17.83
C VAL A 44 -2.38 -13.66 17.62
N PRO A 45 -1.31 -14.30 18.11
CA PRO A 45 0.06 -13.88 17.80
C PRO A 45 0.29 -13.90 16.29
N MET A 46 0.77 -12.79 15.73
CA MET A 46 1.00 -12.69 14.30
C MET A 46 2.06 -13.67 13.80
N VAL A 47 2.92 -14.18 14.69
CA VAL A 47 3.91 -15.23 14.40
C VAL A 47 3.28 -16.55 14.01
N ASP A 48 2.07 -16.81 14.47
CA ASP A 48 1.35 -18.06 14.24
C ASP A 48 0.44 -17.99 13.01
N VAL A 49 0.23 -16.79 12.45
CA VAL A 49 -0.62 -16.60 11.28
C VAL A 49 0.21 -16.78 9.99
N PRO A 50 -0.22 -17.63 9.04
CA PRO A 50 0.49 -17.79 7.78
C PRO A 50 0.66 -16.47 7.02
N LEU A 51 1.87 -16.22 6.50
CA LEU A 51 2.21 -14.96 5.83
C LEU A 51 1.28 -14.60 4.66
N HIS A 52 0.80 -15.60 3.92
CA HIS A 52 -0.13 -15.37 2.80
C HIS A 52 -1.48 -14.79 3.26
N VAL A 53 -1.95 -15.17 4.46
CA VAL A 53 -3.18 -14.62 5.07
C VAL A 53 -2.95 -13.20 5.55
N LEU A 54 -1.81 -12.94 6.21
CA LEU A 54 -1.49 -11.59 6.69
C LEU A 54 -1.31 -10.61 5.53
N ARG A 55 -0.63 -11.05 4.45
CA ARG A 55 -0.33 -10.20 3.29
C ARG A 55 -1.51 -9.97 2.37
N SER A 56 -2.53 -10.83 2.37
CA SER A 56 -3.76 -10.59 1.60
C SER A 56 -4.69 -9.55 2.24
N HIS A 57 -4.49 -9.23 3.52
CA HIS A 57 -5.36 -8.31 4.29
C HIS A 57 -4.64 -7.03 4.74
N ARG A 58 -3.35 -6.88 4.44
CA ARG A 58 -2.55 -5.73 4.87
C ARG A 58 -1.87 -5.10 3.68
N VAL A 59 -1.93 -3.79 3.63
CA VAL A 59 -1.30 -3.03 2.56
C VAL A 59 -0.58 -1.83 3.14
N ALA A 60 0.66 -1.63 2.71
CA ALA A 60 1.46 -0.47 3.09
C ALA A 60 1.93 0.27 1.85
N VAL A 61 1.85 1.60 1.93
CA VAL A 61 2.54 2.51 1.01
C VAL A 61 3.85 2.91 1.69
N PRO A 62 5.01 2.39 1.26
CA PRO A 62 6.28 2.92 1.74
C PRO A 62 6.43 4.39 1.32
N HIS A 63 7.06 5.19 2.20
CA HIS A 63 7.33 6.61 1.96
C HIS A 63 8.21 6.84 0.72
N ASP A 64 9.13 5.91 0.46
CA ASP A 64 9.89 5.82 -0.78
C ASP A 64 9.10 4.95 -1.75
N ALA A 65 8.02 5.51 -2.31
CA ALA A 65 7.25 4.85 -3.36
C ALA A 65 8.24 4.39 -4.45
N ALA A 66 8.33 3.08 -4.59
CA ALA A 66 9.47 2.36 -5.12
C ALA A 66 9.90 2.87 -6.51
N SER A 67 11.19 2.79 -6.78
CA SER A 67 11.65 2.71 -8.16
C SER A 67 10.94 1.52 -8.82
N PHE A 68 10.30 1.74 -9.97
CA PHE A 68 9.59 0.72 -10.74
C PHE A 68 10.39 0.36 -12.01
N PRO A 69 11.65 -0.12 -11.87
CA PRO A 69 12.52 -0.27 -13.02
C PRO A 69 11.89 -1.24 -14.02
N LYS A 70 11.75 -0.79 -15.27
CA LYS A 70 11.24 -1.61 -16.39
C LYS A 70 9.81 -2.15 -16.21
N SER A 71 9.00 -1.54 -15.34
CA SER A 71 7.58 -1.89 -15.19
C SER A 71 6.71 -0.80 -15.78
N THR A 72 5.70 -1.19 -16.53
CA THR A 72 4.67 -0.28 -17.02
C THR A 72 3.75 0.18 -15.89
N VAL A 73 3.05 1.31 -16.07
CA VAL A 73 2.03 1.77 -15.12
C VAL A 73 0.98 0.68 -14.84
N ARG A 74 0.60 -0.11 -15.85
CA ARG A 74 -0.30 -1.26 -15.68
C ARG A 74 0.30 -2.31 -14.75
N GLU A 75 1.53 -2.74 -14.97
CA GLU A 75 2.15 -3.81 -14.18
C GLU A 75 2.34 -3.39 -12.72
N VAL A 76 2.69 -2.12 -12.48
CA VAL A 76 2.81 -1.55 -11.13
C VAL A 76 1.48 -1.57 -10.39
N THR A 77 0.39 -1.20 -11.08
CA THR A 77 -0.94 -1.06 -10.46
C THR A 77 -1.72 -2.38 -10.40
N ASN A 78 -1.45 -3.31 -11.33
CA ASN A 78 -2.13 -4.59 -11.47
C ASN A 78 -1.12 -5.74 -11.61
N PRO A 79 -0.32 -6.03 -10.55
CA PRO A 79 0.73 -7.05 -10.62
C PRO A 79 0.20 -8.48 -10.82
N GLN A 80 -1.07 -8.73 -10.47
CA GLN A 80 -1.72 -10.03 -10.64
C GLN A 80 -2.40 -10.18 -12.02
N GLY A 81 -2.48 -9.11 -12.81
CA GLY A 81 -3.12 -9.14 -14.12
C GLY A 81 -4.63 -9.42 -14.09
N ASN A 82 -5.30 -9.28 -12.94
CA ASN A 82 -6.71 -9.64 -12.73
C ASN A 82 -7.69 -8.47 -12.95
N HIS A 83 -7.19 -7.24 -13.14
CA HIS A 83 -8.00 -6.07 -13.44
C HIS A 83 -7.99 -5.67 -14.92
N SER A 84 -9.13 -5.17 -15.41
CA SER A 84 -9.24 -4.66 -16.78
C SER A 84 -8.60 -3.28 -16.92
N ARG A 85 -8.26 -2.89 -18.17
CA ARG A 85 -7.73 -1.54 -18.46
C ARG A 85 -8.66 -0.43 -17.97
N ASP A 86 -9.96 -0.61 -18.16
CA ASP A 86 -10.97 0.38 -17.76
C ASP A 86 -11.06 0.53 -16.24
N GLU A 87 -10.89 -0.57 -15.51
CA GLU A 87 -10.88 -0.55 -14.04
C GLU A 87 -9.64 0.19 -13.51
N ILE A 88 -8.46 -0.11 -14.06
CA ILE A 88 -7.22 0.57 -13.72
C ILE A 88 -7.33 2.07 -14.03
N PHE A 89 -7.83 2.41 -15.22
CA PHE A 89 -8.00 3.81 -15.64
C PHE A 89 -8.96 4.58 -14.73
N ARG A 90 -10.08 3.96 -14.33
CA ARG A 90 -11.03 4.55 -13.39
C ARG A 90 -10.38 4.84 -12.05
N VAL A 91 -9.69 3.86 -11.44
CA VAL A 91 -9.03 4.03 -10.14
C VAL A 91 -7.98 5.13 -10.20
N LEU A 92 -7.12 5.14 -11.23
CA LEU A 92 -6.12 6.18 -11.40
C LEU A 92 -6.76 7.56 -11.55
N SER A 93 -7.80 7.70 -12.39
CA SER A 93 -8.50 8.97 -12.60
C SER A 93 -9.17 9.51 -11.33
N ASP A 94 -9.78 8.62 -10.53
CA ASP A 94 -10.43 9.01 -9.28
C ASP A 94 -9.41 9.49 -8.24
N LEU A 95 -8.29 8.77 -8.11
CA LEU A 95 -7.21 9.17 -7.21
C LEU A 95 -6.52 10.46 -7.66
N ASP A 96 -6.34 10.66 -8.97
CA ASP A 96 -5.71 11.86 -9.54
C ASP A 96 -6.56 13.11 -9.29
N ARG A 97 -7.88 12.97 -9.37
CA ARG A 97 -8.84 14.03 -8.99
C ARG A 97 -8.77 14.33 -7.49
N LEU A 98 -8.81 13.29 -6.65
CA LEU A 98 -8.75 13.44 -5.18
C LEU A 98 -7.44 14.09 -4.72
N ALA A 99 -6.32 13.76 -5.37
CA ALA A 99 -5.02 14.32 -5.08
C ALA A 99 -4.80 15.73 -5.68
N GLY A 100 -5.75 16.25 -6.47
CA GLY A 100 -5.60 17.54 -7.15
C GLY A 100 -4.57 17.53 -8.29
N LEU A 101 -4.23 16.34 -8.81
CA LEU A 101 -3.22 16.14 -9.85
C LEU A 101 -3.80 16.09 -11.28
N HIS A 102 -5.13 16.14 -11.41
CA HIS A 102 -5.90 16.10 -12.67
C HIS A 102 -5.51 17.13 -13.75
N ASN A 103 -4.72 18.15 -13.42
CA ASN A 103 -4.19 19.13 -14.38
C ASN A 103 -2.88 18.67 -15.05
N GLN A 104 -2.34 17.53 -14.65
CA GLN A 104 -1.15 16.92 -15.25
C GLN A 104 -1.53 16.01 -16.40
N ALA A 105 -0.56 15.66 -17.24
CA ALA A 105 -0.77 14.67 -18.29
C ALA A 105 -1.24 13.33 -17.68
N PRO A 106 -2.28 12.68 -18.25
CA PRO A 106 -2.72 11.36 -17.79
C PRO A 106 -1.60 10.32 -17.89
N LEU A 107 -1.60 9.35 -16.98
CA LEU A 107 -0.67 8.22 -17.06
C LEU A 107 -1.04 7.30 -18.24
N VAL A 108 -0.03 6.92 -19.01
CA VAL A 108 -0.14 5.93 -20.09
C VAL A 108 0.16 4.55 -19.52
N LEU A 109 -0.84 3.66 -19.58
CA LEU A 109 -0.80 2.37 -18.90
C LEU A 109 0.29 1.42 -19.42
N ASP A 110 0.60 1.46 -20.72
CA ASP A 110 1.55 0.55 -21.36
C ASP A 110 2.96 1.16 -21.49
N GLU A 111 3.18 2.36 -20.96
CA GLU A 111 4.48 3.00 -20.90
C GLU A 111 5.14 2.78 -19.54
N LEU A 112 6.47 2.90 -19.51
CA LEU A 112 7.26 2.70 -18.31
C LEU A 112 6.87 3.73 -17.23
N ALA A 113 6.72 3.25 -16.00
CA ALA A 113 6.32 4.09 -14.89
C ALA A 113 7.42 5.08 -14.47
N ASP A 114 8.69 4.68 -14.57
CA ASP A 114 9.85 5.51 -14.23
C ASP A 114 10.11 6.63 -15.26
N GLU A 115 9.62 6.50 -16.50
CA GLU A 115 9.63 7.56 -17.51
C GLU A 115 8.55 8.63 -17.27
N GLN A 116 7.46 8.27 -16.59
CA GLN A 116 6.31 9.16 -16.36
C GLN A 116 6.23 9.70 -14.93
N VAL A 117 6.85 9.03 -13.96
CA VAL A 117 6.69 9.29 -12.52
C VAL A 117 8.04 9.25 -11.82
N ALA A 118 8.50 10.42 -11.40
CA ALA A 118 9.71 10.51 -10.59
C ALA A 118 9.46 9.93 -9.17
N PRO A 119 10.45 9.22 -8.59
CA PRO A 119 10.36 8.67 -7.24
C PRO A 119 10.07 9.74 -6.17
N GLY A 120 9.33 9.36 -5.13
CA GLY A 120 9.01 10.25 -4.00
C GLY A 120 8.03 11.39 -4.31
N THR A 121 7.53 11.50 -5.55
CA THR A 121 6.52 12.49 -5.91
C THR A 121 5.10 12.05 -5.51
N GLY A 122 4.17 13.01 -5.49
CA GLY A 122 2.74 12.70 -5.29
C GLY A 122 2.19 11.69 -6.30
N ARG A 123 2.69 11.67 -7.54
CA ARG A 123 2.32 10.64 -8.54
C ARG A 123 2.85 9.26 -8.18
N ALA A 124 4.04 9.16 -7.57
CA ALA A 124 4.58 7.89 -7.11
C ALA A 124 3.73 7.31 -5.96
N GLN A 125 3.30 8.18 -5.04
CA GLN A 125 2.36 7.81 -3.98
C GLN A 125 0.98 7.43 -4.54
N LEU A 126 0.50 8.12 -5.58
CA LEU A 126 -0.75 7.80 -6.27
C LEU A 126 -0.68 6.42 -6.93
N LEU A 127 0.39 6.10 -7.65
CA LEU A 127 0.61 4.78 -8.25
C LEU A 127 0.60 3.69 -7.19
N ALA A 128 1.28 3.91 -6.07
CA ALA A 128 1.24 2.99 -4.94
C ALA A 128 -0.19 2.85 -4.41
N LEU A 129 -0.90 3.95 -4.16
CA LEU A 129 -2.28 3.91 -3.67
C LEU A 129 -3.25 3.22 -4.64
N ALA A 130 -3.05 3.38 -5.95
CA ALA A 130 -3.82 2.71 -6.98
C ALA A 130 -3.61 1.20 -6.94
N SER A 131 -2.35 0.74 -6.82
CA SER A 131 -2.05 -0.69 -6.71
C SER A 131 -2.70 -1.32 -5.48
N ILE A 132 -2.72 -0.61 -4.36
CA ILE A 132 -3.40 -1.01 -3.14
C ILE A 132 -4.91 -1.07 -3.33
N THR A 133 -5.49 -0.05 -3.97
CA THR A 133 -6.93 0.07 -4.17
C THR A 133 -7.44 -1.08 -5.05
N LEU A 134 -6.67 -1.46 -6.05
CA LEU A 134 -6.96 -2.61 -6.93
C LEU A 134 -6.76 -3.94 -6.19
N GLN A 135 -5.72 -4.07 -5.37
CA GLN A 135 -5.46 -5.29 -4.59
C GLN A 135 -6.44 -5.53 -3.43
N LYS A 136 -7.20 -4.53 -3.00
CA LYS A 136 -8.21 -4.73 -1.96
C LYS A 136 -9.26 -5.72 -2.46
N PRO A 137 -9.51 -6.84 -1.74
CA PRO A 137 -10.65 -7.67 -2.05
C PRO A 137 -11.91 -6.80 -1.97
N ARG A 138 -12.79 -6.89 -2.98
CA ARG A 138 -14.13 -6.31 -2.88
C ARG A 138 -14.71 -6.76 -1.55
N LYS A 139 -15.22 -5.82 -0.75
CA LYS A 139 -15.99 -6.16 0.45
C LYS A 139 -17.08 -7.15 0.02
N GLU A 140 -16.91 -8.43 0.34
CA GLU A 140 -18.05 -9.31 0.48
C GLU A 140 -18.89 -8.70 1.60
N SER A 141 -20.01 -8.12 1.19
CA SER A 141 -21.07 -7.67 2.09
C SER A 141 -21.66 -8.91 2.73
N THR A 142 -21.05 -9.39 3.81
CA THR A 142 -21.67 -10.41 4.66
C THR A 142 -22.23 -9.69 5.88
N TYR A 143 -23.56 -9.58 5.89
CA TYR A 143 -24.38 -9.26 7.06
C TYR A 143 -24.30 -10.38 8.10
#